data_AF-A0AA39VUE5-F1
#
_entry.id   AF-A0AA39VUE5-F1
#
_cell.length_a   1.000
_cell.length_b   1.000
_cell.length_c   1.000
_cell.angle_alpha   90.00
_cell.angle_beta   90.00
_cell.angle_gamma   90.00
#
_symmetry.space_group_name_H-M   'P 1'
#
loop_
_entity.id
_entity.type
_entity.pdbx_description
1 polymer ?
#
loop_
_entity_poly.entity_id
_entity_poly.type
_entity_poly.pdbx_seq_one_letter_code
_entity_poly.pdbx_strand_id
1 'polypeptide(L)'
;MEGDGNEIDAERYEEDESVTDILRDRFRLSTISIAETQAKKHGMQISEPIIACISELAFKYTAHRNEHVASTLRSFYDDLKAKEPQSERKRKKASKNKDKATTSAVQFPDL
;
A
#
# COMPACT_ATOMS: atom_id res chain seq x y z
N MET A 1 4.48 -36.90 -4.31
CA MET A 1 3.59 -36.37 -3.26
C MET A 1 3.83 -34.87 -3.26
N GLU A 2 3.04 -34.11 -4.00
CA GLU A 2 3.13 -32.65 -4.02
C GLU A 2 1.68 -32.16 -4.10
N GLY A 3 1.10 -31.98 -2.91
CA GLY A 3 -0.28 -31.55 -2.70
C GLY A 3 -0.32 -30.92 -1.33
N ASP A 4 0.21 -29.71 -1.23
CA ASP A 4 0.25 -28.94 0.03
C ASP A 4 0.17 -27.41 -0.21
N GLY A 5 0.08 -26.97 -1.47
CA GLY A 5 0.05 -25.55 -1.82
C GLY A 5 -1.34 -24.91 -1.90
N ASN A 6 -2.42 -25.70 -1.80
CA ASN A 6 -3.79 -25.24 -2.05
C ASN A 6 -4.62 -25.01 -0.78
N GLU A 7 -4.20 -25.59 0.35
CA GLU A 7 -4.90 -25.49 1.64
C GLU A 7 -4.61 -24.14 2.31
N ILE A 8 -3.35 -23.68 2.25
CA ILE A 8 -2.91 -22.38 2.79
C ILE A 8 -3.60 -21.21 2.08
N ASP A 9 -3.79 -21.30 0.76
CA ASP A 9 -4.45 -20.25 -0.01
C ASP A 9 -5.96 -20.22 0.32
N ALA A 10 -6.61 -21.39 0.39
CA ALA A 10 -8.02 -21.50 0.76
C ALA A 10 -8.31 -20.99 2.19
N GLU A 11 -7.49 -21.36 3.18
CA GLU A 11 -7.62 -20.86 4.56
C GLU A 11 -7.48 -19.34 4.64
N ARG A 12 -6.56 -18.77 3.87
CA ARG A 12 -6.34 -17.32 3.81
C ARG A 12 -7.52 -16.59 3.15
N TYR A 13 -8.12 -17.18 2.12
CA TYR A 13 -9.34 -16.64 1.50
C TYR A 13 -10.56 -16.71 2.43
N GLU A 14 -10.74 -17.78 3.20
CA GLU A 14 -11.81 -17.88 4.19
C GLU A 14 -11.63 -16.90 5.36
N GLU A 15 -10.38 -16.70 5.81
CA GLU A 15 -10.08 -15.70 6.84
C GLU A 15 -10.42 -14.29 6.34
N ASP A 16 -10.01 -13.95 5.11
CA ASP A 16 -10.38 -12.68 4.48
C ASP A 16 -11.90 -12.51 4.34
N GLU A 17 -12.65 -13.56 3.94
CA GLU A 17 -14.12 -13.51 3.86
C GLU A 17 -14.74 -13.29 5.25
N SER A 18 -14.27 -14.00 6.28
CA SER A 18 -14.76 -13.83 7.66
C SER A 18 -14.50 -12.42 8.21
N VAL A 19 -13.34 -11.83 7.89
CA VAL A 19 -12.99 -10.45 8.25
C VAL A 19 -13.89 -9.46 7.51
N THR A 20 -14.18 -9.72 6.23
CA THR A 20 -15.09 -8.87 5.45
C THR A 20 -16.52 -8.92 5.99
N ASP A 21 -17.00 -10.07 6.45
CA ASP A 21 -18.33 -10.20 7.05
C ASP A 21 -18.46 -9.44 8.37
N ILE A 22 -17.45 -9.55 9.25
CA ILE A 22 -17.39 -8.77 10.48
C ILE A 22 -17.36 -7.27 10.15
N LEU A 23 -16.56 -6.88 9.16
CA LEU A 23 -16.47 -5.49 8.72
C LEU A 23 -17.80 -5.01 8.15
N ARG A 24 -18.49 -5.84 7.37
CA ARG A 24 -19.81 -5.54 6.79
C ARG A 24 -20.86 -5.36 7.87
N ASP A 25 -20.88 -6.21 8.88
CA ASP A 25 -21.79 -6.09 10.02
C ASP A 25 -21.52 -4.79 10.80
N ARG A 26 -20.25 -4.51 11.08
CA ARG A 26 -19.85 -3.27 11.76
C ARG A 26 -20.18 -2.02 10.95
N PHE A 27 -19.98 -2.08 9.64
CA PHE A 27 -20.29 -1.01 8.71
C PHE A 27 -21.80 -0.77 8.61
N ARG A 28 -22.61 -1.83 8.60
CA ARG A 28 -24.08 -1.77 8.66
C ARG A 28 -24.53 -1.04 9.92
N LEU A 29 -24.02 -1.41 11.09
CA LEU A 29 -24.35 -0.75 12.37
C LEU A 29 -23.98 0.74 12.37
N SER A 30 -22.82 1.09 11.81
CA SER A 30 -22.42 2.50 11.67
C SER A 30 -23.35 3.27 10.72
N THR A 31 -23.73 2.68 9.60
CA THR A 31 -24.61 3.31 8.62
C THR A 31 -26.01 3.51 9.19
N ILE A 32 -26.55 2.52 9.90
CA ILE A 32 -27.82 2.63 10.65
C ILE A 32 -27.76 3.83 11.59
N SER A 33 -26.72 3.90 12.44
CA SER A 33 -26.57 4.98 13.43
C SER A 33 -26.56 6.37 12.79
N ILE A 34 -25.80 6.54 11.70
CA ILE A 34 -25.72 7.81 10.96
C ILE A 34 -27.08 8.14 10.32
N ALA A 35 -27.66 7.19 9.58
CA ALA A 35 -28.91 7.39 8.87
C ALA A 35 -30.07 7.75 9.83
N GLU A 36 -30.19 7.03 10.95
CA GLU A 36 -31.17 7.34 11.98
C GLU A 36 -30.96 8.72 12.59
N THR A 37 -29.70 9.07 12.91
CA THR A 37 -29.39 10.39 13.49
C THR A 37 -29.80 11.50 12.53
N GLN A 38 -29.53 11.34 11.23
CA GLN A 38 -29.93 12.30 10.21
C GLN A 38 -31.46 12.34 10.04
N ALA A 39 -32.14 11.20 10.05
CA ALA A 39 -33.60 11.13 9.94
C ALA A 39 -34.28 11.82 11.13
N LYS A 40 -33.85 11.49 12.35
CA LYS A 40 -34.35 12.09 13.60
C LYS A 40 -34.16 13.60 13.63
N LYS A 41 -33.01 14.10 13.17
CA LYS A 41 -32.73 15.55 13.03
C LYS A 41 -33.77 16.27 12.16
N HIS A 42 -34.38 15.59 11.20
CA HIS A 42 -35.38 16.16 10.29
C HIS A 42 -36.81 15.67 10.60
N GLY A 43 -37.03 15.02 11.75
CA GLY A 43 -38.34 14.49 12.13
C GLY A 43 -38.84 13.35 11.23
N MET A 44 -37.94 12.68 10.52
CA MET A 44 -38.25 11.57 9.62
C MET A 44 -37.93 10.22 10.27
N GLN A 45 -38.64 9.18 9.86
CA GLN A 45 -38.25 7.78 10.06
C GLN A 45 -37.86 7.17 8.72
N ILE A 46 -36.79 6.38 8.75
CA ILE A 46 -36.37 5.59 7.59
C ILE A 46 -36.87 4.17 7.83
N SER A 47 -37.51 3.58 6.83
CA SER A 47 -37.93 2.19 6.92
C SER A 47 -36.71 1.26 6.87
N GLU A 48 -36.82 0.12 7.56
CA GLU A 48 -35.75 -0.88 7.64
C GLU A 48 -35.22 -1.36 6.27
N PRO A 49 -36.05 -1.58 5.23
CA PRO A 49 -35.56 -1.96 3.91
C PRO A 49 -34.68 -0.88 3.25
N ILE A 50 -34.97 0.39 3.51
CA ILE A 50 -34.19 1.51 2.97
C ILE A 50 -32.84 1.60 3.67
N ILE A 51 -32.81 1.42 5.00
CA ILE A 51 -31.56 1.33 5.77
C ILE A 51 -30.68 0.16 5.30
N ALA A 52 -31.28 -1.00 5.06
CA ALA A 52 -30.57 -2.17 4.53
C ALA A 52 -29.96 -1.87 3.15
N CYS A 53 -30.74 -1.25 2.25
CA CYS A 53 -30.30 -0.83 0.93
C CYS A 53 -29.12 0.16 1.01
N ILE A 54 -29.22 1.21 1.85
CA ILE A 54 -28.17 2.21 2.02
C ILE A 54 -26.89 1.56 2.56
N SER A 55 -27.00 0.65 3.54
CA SER A 55 -25.84 -0.03 4.13
C SER A 55 -25.09 -0.86 3.10
N GLU A 56 -25.82 -1.62 2.28
CA GLU A 56 -25.23 -2.45 1.23
C GLU A 56 -24.58 -1.61 0.12
N LEU A 57 -25.25 -0.54 -0.34
CA LEU A 57 -24.69 0.36 -1.34
C LEU A 57 -23.45 1.09 -0.83
N ALA A 58 -23.48 1.57 0.41
CA ALA A 58 -22.35 2.27 1.00
C ALA A 58 -21.14 1.34 1.19
N PHE A 59 -21.35 0.08 1.60
CA PHE A 59 -20.27 -0.91 1.70
C PHE A 59 -19.64 -1.24 0.33
N LYS A 60 -20.46 -1.49 -0.69
CA LYS A 60 -19.99 -1.71 -2.07
C LYS A 60 -19.19 -0.54 -2.60
N TYR A 61 -19.68 0.67 -2.37
CA TYR A 61 -19.05 1.88 -2.89
C TYR A 61 -17.73 2.19 -2.19
N THR A 62 -17.63 2.00 -0.87
CA THR A 62 -16.38 2.22 -0.13
C THR A 62 -15.32 1.17 -0.48
N ALA A 63 -15.71 -0.10 -0.63
CA ALA A 63 -14.80 -1.16 -1.07
C ALA A 63 -14.23 -0.86 -2.47
N HIS A 64 -15.11 -0.62 -3.45
CA HIS A 64 -14.70 -0.39 -4.84
C HIS A 64 -13.91 0.92 -5.02
N ARG A 65 -14.29 1.99 -4.32
CA ARG A 65 -13.55 3.27 -4.37
C ARG A 65 -12.16 3.13 -3.76
N ASN A 66 -12.01 2.41 -2.66
CA ASN A 66 -10.70 2.21 -2.03
C ASN A 66 -9.77 1.38 -2.92
N GLU A 67 -10.29 0.34 -3.58
CA GLU A 67 -9.52 -0.46 -4.54
C GLU A 67 -9.05 0.37 -5.74
N HIS A 68 -9.96 1.13 -6.38
CA HIS A 68 -9.61 1.99 -7.51
C HIS A 68 -8.61 3.09 -7.14
N VAL A 69 -8.74 3.69 -5.95
CA VAL A 69 -7.79 4.69 -5.46
C VAL A 69 -6.42 4.04 -5.19
N ALA A 70 -6.39 2.88 -4.54
CA ALA A 70 -5.16 2.15 -4.27
C ALA A 70 -4.44 1.73 -5.55
N SER A 71 -5.18 1.22 -6.54
CA SER A 71 -4.63 0.83 -7.85
C SER A 71 -4.07 2.04 -8.62
N THR A 72 -4.82 3.15 -8.65
CA THR A 72 -4.37 4.40 -9.30
C THR A 72 -3.12 4.96 -8.64
N LEU A 73 -3.05 4.97 -7.30
CA LEU A 73 -1.87 5.43 -6.57
C LEU A 73 -0.67 4.51 -6.82
N ARG A 74 -0.90 3.20 -6.91
CA ARG A 74 0.15 2.21 -7.20
C ARG A 74 0.71 2.39 -8.61
N SER A 75 -0.15 2.49 -9.64
CA SER A 75 0.31 2.73 -11.01
C SER A 75 1.04 4.07 -11.14
N PHE A 76 0.56 5.12 -10.46
CA PHE A 76 1.24 6.40 -10.44
C PHE A 76 2.62 6.32 -9.78
N TYR A 77 2.75 5.57 -8.68
CA TYR A 77 4.03 5.30 -8.05
C TYR A 77 4.98 4.51 -8.96
N ASP A 78 4.49 3.49 -9.65
CA ASP A 78 5.26 2.66 -10.57
C ASP A 78 5.75 3.50 -11.77
N ASP A 79 4.92 4.39 -12.29
CA ASP A 79 5.29 5.35 -13.34
C ASP A 79 6.38 6.32 -12.86
N LEU A 80 6.29 6.80 -11.62
CA LEU A 80 7.33 7.64 -11.02
C LEU A 80 8.64 6.88 -10.83
N LYS A 81 8.57 5.61 -10.39
CA LYS A 81 9.72 4.71 -10.27
C LYS A 81 10.37 4.43 -11.62
N ALA A 82 9.58 4.22 -12.66
CA ALA A 82 10.07 3.99 -14.02
C ALA A 82 10.71 5.24 -14.64
N LYS A 83 10.25 6.44 -14.24
CA LYS A 83 10.81 7.73 -14.65
C LYS A 83 11.90 8.27 -13.72
N GLU A 84 12.24 7.59 -12.63
CA GLU A 84 13.33 7.97 -11.74
C GLU A 84 14.65 7.91 -12.55
N PRO A 85 15.29 9.06 -12.90
CA PRO A 85 16.54 9.00 -13.63
C PRO A 85 17.55 8.33 -12.71
N GLN A 86 18.07 7.17 -13.12
CA GLN A 86 19.24 6.54 -12.50
C GLN A 86 20.28 7.64 -12.32
N SER A 87 20.42 8.16 -11.08
CA SER A 87 21.47 9.11 -10.76
C SER A 87 22.77 8.39 -11.06
N GLU A 88 23.35 8.69 -12.22
CA GLU A 88 24.62 8.14 -12.64
C GLU A 88 25.64 8.50 -11.56
N ARG A 89 25.91 7.58 -10.65
CA ARG A 89 27.14 7.59 -9.85
C ARG A 89 28.29 7.32 -10.82
N LYS A 90 28.65 8.33 -11.61
CA LYS A 90 29.95 8.46 -12.28
C LYS A 90 31.03 8.60 -11.21
N ARG A 91 31.38 7.50 -10.54
CA ARG A 91 32.75 7.34 -10.03
C ARG A 91 33.63 7.14 -11.26
N LYS A 92 34.26 8.22 -11.73
CA LYS A 92 35.33 8.14 -12.71
C LYS A 92 36.36 7.12 -12.23
N LYS A 93 36.48 6.03 -12.98
CA LYS A 93 37.56 5.04 -12.93
C LYS A 93 38.88 5.80 -13.05
N ALA A 94 39.72 5.75 -12.03
CA ALA A 94 41.04 6.38 -12.05
C ALA A 94 41.86 5.78 -13.21
N SER A 95 42.11 6.62 -14.21
CA SER A 95 42.99 6.30 -15.33
C SER A 95 44.41 6.20 -14.81
N LYS A 96 44.96 5.00 -14.87
CA LYS A 96 46.38 4.69 -14.67
C LYS A 96 47.20 5.54 -15.64
N ASN A 97 48.03 6.45 -15.13
CA ASN A 97 49.18 6.93 -15.90
C ASN A 97 50.44 6.76 -15.05
N LYS A 98 51.39 6.03 -15.61
CA LYS A 98 52.72 5.80 -15.06
C LYS A 98 53.53 7.06 -15.32
N ASP A 99 54.26 7.55 -14.33
CA ASP A 99 55.52 8.25 -14.57
C ASP A 99 56.58 7.79 -13.57
N LYS A 100 57.80 7.83 -14.07
CA LYS A 100 58.96 6.98 -13.79
C LYS A 100 60.01 7.80 -13.02
N ALA A 101 60.59 7.21 -11.96
CA ALA A 101 61.93 7.40 -11.34
C ALA A 101 62.56 8.83 -11.34
N THR A 102 63.20 9.38 -10.30
CA THR A 102 64.19 8.84 -9.33
C THR A 102 64.59 10.01 -8.38
N THR A 103 65.33 9.69 -7.30
CA THR A 103 66.32 10.54 -6.55
C THR A 103 65.75 11.62 -5.61
N SER A 104 66.15 11.82 -4.35
CA SER A 104 67.26 11.30 -3.51
C SER A 104 66.92 11.42 -2.01
N ALA A 105 67.78 10.82 -1.18
CA ALA A 105 67.86 10.80 0.30
C ALA A 105 67.56 12.16 0.99
N VAL A 106 67.15 12.23 2.27
CA VAL A 106 67.98 12.00 3.47
C VAL A 106 67.10 11.68 4.70
N GLN A 107 67.61 10.73 5.49
CA GLN A 107 67.19 10.16 6.77
C GLN A 107 67.26 11.17 7.94
N PHE A 108 66.60 10.90 9.07
CA PHE A 108 67.09 11.01 10.47
C PHE A 108 65.93 11.02 11.51
N PRO A 109 66.17 10.59 12.77
CA PRO A 109 65.42 9.50 13.39
C PRO A 109 64.50 9.90 14.56
N ASP A 110 63.82 8.86 15.04
CA ASP A 110 62.97 8.77 16.24
C ASP A 110 63.73 9.04 17.55
N LEU A 111 63.06 9.75 18.47
CA LEU A 111 63.40 9.87 19.89
C LEU A 111 62.15 10.21 20.69
#